data_AF-A0A9E4M4U0-F1
#
_entry.id   AF-A0A9E4M4U0-F1
#
_cell.length_a   1.000
_cell.length_b   1.000
_cell.length_c   1.000
_cell.angle_alpha   90.00
_cell.angle_beta   90.00
_cell.angle_gamma   90.00
#
_symmetry.space_group_name_H-M   'P 1'
#
loop_
_entity.id
_entity.type
_entity.pdbx_description
1 polymer ?
#
loop_
_entity_poly.entity_id
_entity_poly.type
_entity_poly.pdbx_seq_one_letter_code
_entity_poly.pdbx_strand_id
1 'polypeptide(L)'
;MATLEEFCTISAGLRPRMLGKTPSGVRLDFAFEGTAESPHWEGSRPVSGIDYATIRSDGNLNLDIRGVIGEGRKTVSYRAMGVSIMKSKTEAMPRELLTFETSDEDLSWLNTAIGVAIGEGKGLDLSLTVYIVRD
;
A
#
# COMPACT_ATOMS: atom_id res chain seq x y z
N MET A 1 9.96 -15.70 -17.73
CA MET A 1 8.54 -15.90 -17.33
C MET A 1 8.43 -15.05 -16.09
N ALA A 2 7.49 -14.11 -16.04
CA ALA A 2 7.46 -13.17 -14.94
C ALA A 2 7.34 -13.88 -13.58
N THR A 3 8.18 -13.49 -12.62
CA THR A 3 8.20 -14.00 -11.25
C THR A 3 7.99 -12.87 -10.25
N LEU A 4 7.62 -13.23 -9.02
CA LEU A 4 7.45 -12.30 -7.91
C LEU A 4 8.52 -12.56 -6.86
N GLU A 5 9.33 -11.55 -6.58
CA GLU A 5 10.31 -11.55 -5.50
C GLU A 5 9.75 -10.72 -4.34
N GLU A 6 9.78 -11.22 -3.11
CA GLU A 6 9.36 -10.44 -1.96
C GLU A 6 10.31 -9.27 -1.73
N PHE A 7 9.75 -8.07 -1.58
CA PHE A 7 10.51 -6.86 -1.27
C PHE A 7 10.37 -6.47 0.19
N CYS A 8 9.14 -6.34 0.70
CA CYS A 8 8.92 -6.01 2.10
C CYS A 8 7.54 -6.46 2.57
N THR A 9 7.37 -6.48 3.89
CA THR A 9 6.05 -6.56 4.52
C THR A 9 5.74 -5.22 5.18
N ILE A 10 4.46 -4.84 5.21
CA ILE A 10 3.96 -3.61 5.84
C ILE A 10 2.89 -4.00 6.85
N SER A 11 2.99 -3.46 8.05
CA SER A 11 1.94 -3.50 9.08
C SER A 11 1.57 -2.07 9.47
N ALA A 12 0.30 -1.70 9.35
CA ALA A 12 -0.13 -0.32 9.60
C ALA A 12 -1.52 -0.24 10.24
N GLY A 13 -1.74 0.82 11.02
CA GLY A 13 -3.05 1.21 11.53
C GLY A 13 -3.69 2.25 10.62
N LEU A 14 -4.98 2.07 10.33
CA LEU A 14 -5.79 2.93 9.48
C LEU A 14 -6.60 3.94 10.32
N ARG A 15 -6.67 5.18 9.83
CA ARG A 15 -7.50 6.26 10.39
C ARG A 15 -8.46 6.74 9.30
N PRO A 16 -9.70 6.20 9.24
CA PRO A 16 -10.65 6.54 8.20
C PRO A 16 -11.25 7.93 8.39
N ARG A 17 -11.34 8.67 7.29
CA ARG A 17 -12.09 9.92 7.18
C ARG A 17 -13.14 9.78 6.08
N MET A 18 -14.41 9.77 6.47
CA MET A 18 -15.53 9.72 5.52
C MET A 18 -15.72 11.08 4.85
N LEU A 19 -15.65 11.13 3.52
CA LEU A 19 -16.01 12.33 2.74
C LEU A 19 -17.47 12.28 2.30
N GLY A 20 -17.99 11.07 2.03
CA GLY A 20 -19.39 10.85 1.70
C GLY A 20 -19.63 10.44 0.25
N LYS A 21 -20.89 10.57 -0.20
CA LYS A 21 -21.32 10.10 -1.53
C LYS A 21 -20.79 11.02 -2.65
N THR A 22 -20.34 10.38 -3.71
CA THR A 22 -19.95 10.97 -4.99
C THR A 22 -20.63 10.18 -6.11
N PRO A 23 -20.62 10.66 -7.37
CA PRO A 23 -21.14 9.88 -8.50
C PRO A 23 -20.49 8.50 -8.66
N SER A 24 -19.22 8.35 -8.25
CA SER A 24 -18.46 7.10 -8.38
C SER A 24 -18.62 6.15 -7.19
N GLY A 25 -19.35 6.54 -6.14
CA GLY A 25 -19.48 5.76 -4.91
C GLY A 25 -19.23 6.60 -3.65
N VAL A 26 -18.95 5.95 -2.52
CA VAL A 26 -18.65 6.64 -1.26
C VAL A 26 -17.14 6.82 -1.14
N ARG A 27 -16.70 8.08 -0.97
CA ARG A 27 -15.29 8.42 -0.82
C ARG A 27 -14.87 8.38 0.66
N LEU A 28 -13.75 7.70 0.93
CA LEU A 28 -13.07 7.67 2.20
C LEU A 28 -11.59 7.92 1.98
N ASP A 29 -10.97 8.66 2.89
CA ASP A 29 -9.51 8.74 2.93
C ASP A 29 -9.03 7.96 4.15
N PHE A 30 -8.17 6.97 3.94
CA PHE A 30 -7.53 6.21 5.01
C PHE A 30 -6.10 6.72 5.18
N ALA A 31 -5.89 7.61 6.14
CA ALA A 31 -4.53 7.88 6.60
C ALA A 31 -4.00 6.64 7.31
N PHE A 32 -2.74 6.29 7.07
CA PHE A 32 -2.12 5.13 7.71
C PHE A 32 -0.72 5.46 8.23
N GLU A 33 -0.37 4.80 9.33
CA GLU A 33 0.94 4.85 9.99
C GLU A 33 1.29 3.45 10.48
N GLY A 34 2.56 3.07 10.37
CA GLY A 34 3.00 1.72 10.69
C GLY A 34 4.48 1.50 10.44
N THR A 35 4.83 0.26 10.13
CA THR A 35 6.20 -0.15 9.87
C THR A 35 6.33 -1.10 8.68
N ALA A 36 7.55 -1.15 8.12
CA ALA A 36 7.95 -2.11 7.11
C ALA A 36 9.22 -2.87 7.50
N GLU A 37 9.20 -4.17 7.24
CA GLU A 37 10.34 -5.07 7.38
C GLU A 37 10.77 -5.58 5.99
N SER A 38 12.07 -5.72 5.76
CA SER A 38 12.59 -6.17 4.47
C SER A 38 13.96 -6.82 4.63
N PRO A 39 14.31 -7.80 3.76
CA PRO A 39 15.68 -8.28 3.64
C PRO A 39 16.66 -7.25 3.05
N HIS A 40 16.18 -6.12 2.49
CA HIS A 40 17.02 -5.10 1.85
C HIS A 40 17.50 -3.99 2.78
N TRP A 41 17.09 -3.99 4.06
CA TRP A 41 17.62 -3.08 5.09
C TRP A 41 17.59 -3.72 6.47
N GLU A 42 18.36 -3.18 7.41
CA GLU A 42 18.33 -3.66 8.80
C GLU A 42 17.20 -3.00 9.59
N GLY A 43 16.44 -3.83 10.32
CA GLY A 43 15.39 -3.40 11.24
C GLY A 43 14.14 -2.84 10.58
N SER A 44 13.27 -2.27 11.41
CA SER A 44 11.99 -1.72 11.00
C SER A 44 12.13 -0.30 10.45
N ARG A 45 11.51 -0.01 9.29
CA ARG A 45 11.36 1.37 8.80
C ARG A 45 9.93 1.87 9.04
N PRO A 46 9.72 3.12 9.46
CA PRO A 46 8.37 3.68 9.57
C PRO A 46 7.70 3.73 8.19
N VAL A 47 6.38 3.57 8.16
CA VAL A 47 5.55 3.72 6.96
C VAL A 47 4.43 4.69 7.25
N SER A 48 4.14 5.58 6.32
CA SER A 48 2.96 6.45 6.41
C SER A 48 2.42 6.84 5.04
N GLY A 49 1.16 7.28 5.00
CA GLY A 49 0.53 7.72 3.77
C GLY A 49 -0.97 7.89 3.88
N ILE A 50 -1.61 8.06 2.72
CA ILE A 50 -3.07 8.12 2.59
C ILE A 50 -3.50 7.26 1.40
N ASP A 51 -4.52 6.43 1.62
CA ASP A 51 -5.32 5.81 0.56
C ASP A 51 -6.60 6.61 0.34
N TYR A 52 -6.78 7.06 -0.90
CA TYR A 52 -7.87 7.88 -1.40
C TYR A 52 -9.00 7.01 -1.96
N ALA A 53 -9.48 6.06 -1.15
CA ALA A 53 -10.34 4.98 -1.58
C ALA A 53 -11.79 5.37 -1.91
N THR A 54 -12.40 4.66 -2.86
CA THR A 54 -13.83 4.80 -3.17
C THR A 54 -14.53 3.46 -3.03
N ILE A 55 -15.52 3.37 -2.14
CA ILE A 55 -16.44 2.22 -2.07
C ILE A 55 -17.39 2.31 -3.25
N ARG A 56 -17.30 1.34 -4.15
CA ARG A 56 -18.14 1.19 -5.34
C ARG A 56 -19.54 0.67 -4.98
N SER A 57 -20.43 0.64 -5.97
CA SER A 57 -21.78 0.10 -5.84
C SER A 57 -21.84 -1.39 -5.51
N ASP A 58 -20.78 -2.15 -5.82
CA ASP A 58 -20.67 -3.58 -5.49
C ASP A 58 -20.09 -3.81 -4.07
N GLY A 59 -19.82 -2.75 -3.32
CA GLY A 59 -19.27 -2.80 -1.97
C GLY A 59 -17.76 -2.98 -1.88
N ASN A 60 -17.06 -3.17 -3.01
CA ASN A 60 -15.61 -3.24 -3.06
C ASN A 60 -14.98 -1.84 -3.17
N LEU A 61 -13.69 -1.73 -2.86
CA LEU A 61 -12.98 -0.46 -2.92
C LEU A 61 -12.13 -0.37 -4.17
N ASN A 62 -12.15 0.79 -4.83
CA ASN A 62 -11.04 1.22 -5.68
C ASN A 62 -10.04 1.98 -4.80
N LEU A 63 -8.75 1.69 -4.96
CA LEU A 63 -7.67 2.23 -4.13
C LEU A 63 -6.81 3.20 -4.93
N ASP A 64 -6.33 4.27 -4.28
CA ASP A 64 -5.38 5.25 -4.81
C ASP A 64 -4.50 5.73 -3.66
N ILE A 65 -3.31 5.14 -3.56
CA ILE A 65 -2.43 5.27 -2.41
C ILE A 65 -1.26 6.16 -2.74
N ARG A 66 -0.93 7.04 -1.80
CA ARG A 66 0.35 7.74 -1.74
C ARG A 66 0.98 7.49 -0.40
N GLY A 67 2.13 6.83 -0.40
CA GLY A 67 2.82 6.46 0.82
C GLY A 67 4.32 6.65 0.74
N VAL A 68 4.94 6.47 1.90
CA VAL A 68 6.36 6.60 2.13
C VAL A 68 6.81 5.50 3.09
N ILE A 69 7.95 4.88 2.77
CA ILE A 69 8.67 3.94 3.63
C ILE A 69 10.01 4.58 4.03
N GLY A 70 10.32 4.60 5.31
CA GLY A 70 11.53 5.21 5.85
C GLY A 70 11.47 6.73 5.93
N GLU A 71 12.59 7.34 6.32
CA GLU A 71 12.72 8.78 6.52
C GLU A 71 14.07 9.29 6.00
N GLY A 72 14.17 10.61 5.79
CA GLY A 72 15.39 11.27 5.37
C GLY A 72 15.95 10.72 4.06
N ARG A 73 17.23 10.35 4.04
CA ARG A 73 17.91 9.83 2.83
C ARG A 73 17.54 8.38 2.49
N LYS A 74 16.92 7.65 3.43
CA LYS A 74 16.52 6.25 3.27
C LYS A 74 15.02 6.11 2.96
N THR A 75 14.45 7.16 2.38
CA THR A 75 13.04 7.28 2.03
C THR A 75 12.75 6.63 0.69
N VAL A 76 11.71 5.82 0.63
CA VAL A 76 11.09 5.34 -0.62
C VAL A 76 9.67 5.89 -0.67
N SER A 77 9.39 6.82 -1.59
CA SER A 77 8.02 7.19 -1.89
C SER A 77 7.42 6.15 -2.82
N TYR A 78 6.15 5.81 -2.61
CA TYR A 78 5.42 4.97 -3.53
C TYR A 78 4.04 5.54 -3.85
N ARG A 79 3.59 5.24 -5.06
CA ARG A 79 2.20 5.37 -5.48
C ARG A 79 1.67 3.99 -5.75
N ALA A 80 0.44 3.74 -5.34
CA ALA A 80 -0.19 2.48 -5.64
C ALA A 80 -1.64 2.67 -6.06
N MET A 81 -2.13 1.77 -6.89
CA MET A 81 -3.53 1.71 -7.29
C MET A 81 -3.99 0.26 -7.25
N GLY A 82 -5.28 0.04 -7.02
CA GLY A 82 -5.74 -1.32 -6.90
C GLY A 82 -7.22 -1.46 -6.57
N VAL A 83 -7.55 -2.67 -6.13
CA VAL A 83 -8.87 -3.00 -5.63
C VAL A 83 -8.75 -3.67 -4.28
N SER A 84 -9.69 -3.40 -3.38
CA SER A 84 -9.85 -4.19 -2.17
C SER A 84 -11.20 -4.89 -2.18
N ILE A 85 -11.17 -6.21 -2.05
CA ILE A 85 -12.37 -7.03 -2.00
C ILE A 85 -12.85 -7.10 -0.55
N MET A 86 -14.06 -6.63 -0.29
CA MET A 86 -14.66 -6.71 1.05
C MET A 86 -15.21 -8.12 1.28
N LYS A 87 -14.71 -8.80 2.31
CA LYS A 87 -15.20 -10.12 2.75
C LYS A 87 -16.29 -9.98 3.81
N SER A 88 -16.19 -8.94 4.64
CA SER A 88 -17.18 -8.57 5.64
C SER A 88 -17.14 -7.06 5.88
N LYS A 89 -17.89 -6.56 6.88
CA LYS A 89 -17.81 -5.13 7.25
C LYS A 89 -16.45 -4.72 7.84
N THR A 90 -15.65 -5.68 8.27
CA THR A 90 -14.38 -5.45 8.96
C THR A 90 -13.22 -6.21 8.31
N GLU A 91 -13.43 -6.87 7.17
CA GLU A 91 -12.40 -7.68 6.52
C GLU A 91 -12.29 -7.30 5.05
N ALA A 92 -11.09 -6.93 4.63
CA ALA A 92 -10.79 -6.41 3.30
C ALA A 92 -9.55 -7.09 2.72
N MET A 93 -9.51 -7.31 1.41
CA MET A 93 -8.44 -8.01 0.71
C MET A 93 -7.82 -7.11 -0.37
N PRO A 94 -6.91 -6.19 -0.01
CA PRO A 94 -6.25 -5.30 -0.95
C PRO A 94 -5.33 -6.04 -1.94
N ARG A 95 -5.38 -5.63 -3.21
CA ARG A 95 -4.50 -6.06 -4.29
C ARG A 95 -4.09 -4.82 -5.07
N GLU A 96 -2.81 -4.50 -5.02
CA GLU A 96 -2.29 -3.20 -5.46
C GLU A 96 -1.13 -3.35 -6.44
N LEU A 97 -1.01 -2.41 -7.37
CA LEU A 97 0.12 -2.20 -8.26
C LEU A 97 0.87 -0.96 -7.78
N LEU A 98 2.19 -1.06 -7.61
CA LEU A 98 3.03 -0.01 -7.03
C LEU A 98 4.11 0.47 -8.01
N THR A 99 4.39 1.76 -7.92
CA THR A 99 5.57 2.42 -8.50
C THR A 99 6.30 3.17 -7.41
N PHE A 100 7.62 3.29 -7.53
CA PHE A 100 8.48 3.82 -6.48
C PHE A 100 9.34 4.99 -6.97
N GLU A 101 9.67 5.90 -6.05
CA GLU A 101 10.65 6.96 -6.23
C GLU A 101 11.56 7.01 -4.99
N THR A 102 12.88 6.92 -5.20
CA THR A 102 13.85 7.01 -4.12
C THR A 102 15.21 7.55 -4.59
N SER A 103 15.86 8.31 -3.71
CA SER A 103 17.26 8.72 -3.85
C SER A 103 18.23 7.82 -3.07
N ASP A 104 17.74 6.76 -2.43
CA ASP A 104 18.57 5.80 -1.71
C ASP A 104 19.32 4.93 -2.74
N GLU A 105 20.64 5.09 -2.84
CA GLU A 105 21.46 4.41 -3.86
C GLU A 105 21.33 2.89 -3.79
N ASP A 106 21.23 2.33 -2.57
CA ASP A 106 21.07 0.89 -2.32
C ASP A 106 19.72 0.36 -2.83
N LEU A 107 18.71 1.23 -2.93
CA LEU A 107 17.36 0.90 -3.37
C LEU A 107 17.00 1.55 -4.71
N SER A 108 17.99 2.14 -5.41
CA SER A 108 17.78 2.92 -6.64
C SER A 108 17.14 2.10 -7.77
N TRP A 109 17.30 0.77 -7.74
CA TRP A 109 16.65 -0.16 -8.66
C TRP A 109 15.11 -0.16 -8.57
N LEU A 110 14.54 0.31 -7.45
CA LEU A 110 13.08 0.48 -7.30
C LEU A 110 12.51 1.53 -8.26
N ASN A 111 13.32 2.53 -8.66
CA ASN A 111 12.87 3.58 -9.58
C ASN A 111 12.49 3.06 -10.98
N THR A 112 12.91 1.84 -11.32
CA THR A 112 12.56 1.16 -12.57
C THR A 112 11.77 -0.13 -12.35
N ALA A 113 11.40 -0.42 -11.12
CA ALA A 113 10.69 -1.64 -10.76
C ALA A 113 9.17 -1.43 -10.72
N ILE A 114 8.44 -2.51 -10.96
CA ILE A 114 7.00 -2.58 -10.72
C ILE A 114 6.76 -3.47 -9.51
N GLY A 115 5.97 -2.96 -8.56
CA GLY A 115 5.57 -3.71 -7.37
C GLY A 115 4.13 -4.22 -7.47
N VAL A 116 3.86 -5.32 -6.78
CA VAL A 116 2.49 -5.80 -6.51
C VAL A 116 2.37 -6.04 -5.02
N ALA A 117 1.35 -5.47 -4.37
CA ALA A 117 1.06 -5.77 -2.97
C ALA A 117 -0.20 -6.62 -2.83
N ILE A 118 -0.12 -7.57 -1.91
CA ILE A 118 -1.20 -8.47 -1.56
C ILE A 118 -1.33 -8.41 -0.05
N GLY A 119 -2.55 -8.18 0.44
CA GLY A 119 -2.73 -8.20 1.89
C GLY A 119 -4.14 -8.44 2.36
N GLU A 120 -4.31 -8.10 3.63
CA GLU A 120 -5.49 -8.29 4.44
C GLU A 120 -5.65 -7.08 5.37
N GLY A 121 -6.86 -6.54 5.42
CA GLY A 121 -7.29 -5.57 6.43
C GLY A 121 -8.27 -6.23 7.40
N LYS A 122 -8.06 -6.05 8.70
CA LYS A 122 -8.96 -6.51 9.78
C LYS A 122 -9.28 -5.35 10.70
N GLY A 123 -10.52 -4.86 10.67
CA GLY A 123 -10.94 -3.67 11.39
C GLY A 123 -10.19 -2.45 10.89
N LEU A 124 -9.30 -1.92 11.73
CA LEU A 124 -8.41 -0.79 11.40
C LEU A 124 -6.95 -1.21 11.22
N ASP A 125 -6.64 -2.50 11.29
CA ASP A 125 -5.29 -3.01 11.08
C ASP A 125 -5.12 -3.48 9.62
N LEU A 126 -3.96 -3.19 9.05
CA LEU A 126 -3.56 -3.56 7.68
C LEU A 126 -2.27 -4.35 7.72
N SER A 127 -2.23 -5.46 6.97
CA SER A 127 -1.00 -6.21 6.68
C SER A 127 -0.88 -6.43 5.17
N LEU A 128 0.26 -6.06 4.60
CA LEU A 128 0.58 -6.24 3.18
C LEU A 128 1.93 -6.96 3.02
N THR A 129 2.05 -7.80 2.01
CA THR A 129 3.34 -8.19 1.42
C THR A 129 3.48 -7.52 0.07
N VAL A 130 4.57 -6.79 -0.11
CA VAL A 130 4.95 -6.13 -1.36
C VAL A 130 5.96 -7.02 -2.07
N TYR A 131 5.66 -7.33 -3.32
CA TYR A 131 6.51 -8.08 -4.23
C TYR A 131 7.00 -7.18 -5.37
N ILE A 132 8.12 -7.52 -5.96
CA ILE A 132 8.65 -6.92 -7.18
C ILE A 132 8.53 -7.92 -8.32
N VAL A 133 8.07 -7.44 -9.48
CA VAL A 133 7.99 -8.23 -10.71
C VAL A 133 9.39 -8.33 -11.33
N ARG A 134 9.81 -9.56 -11.65
CA ARG A 134 11.08 -9.89 -12.34
C ARG A 134 10.81 -10.70 -13.61
N ASP A 135 11.71 -10.62 -14.59
CA ASP A 135 11.58 -11.29 -15.91
C ASP A 135 12.09 -12.75 -15.96
#